data_AF-A0A9N8W076-F1
#
_entry.id   AF-A0A9N8W076-F1
#
_cell.length_a   1.000
_cell.length_b   1.000
_cell.length_c   1.000
_cell.angle_alpha   90.00
_cell.angle_beta   90.00
_cell.angle_gamma   90.00
#
_symmetry.space_group_name_H-M   'P 1'
#
loop_
_entity.id
_entity.type
_entity.pdbx_description
1 polymer ?
#
loop_
_entity_poly.entity_id
_entity_poly.type
_entity_poly.pdbx_seq_one_letter_code
_entity_poly.pdbx_strand_id
1 'polypeptide(L)'
;MDEQSMQKTSFVKPDYDNSALDSLPTQTSHLNSQDLSSISLDSQLDSKFHASDLLDGIDSTSSNGTIVPTLPAIVEAQQLCSEIRQSSTKLWESSGDEHWVLDLATRRQLDLKFIKLRQLNRKMCQNKQNIKNKTHYAKGQMDLAHMKLQDFMFQKCLLKSTLSKFPHILLITLDEFMKTAPEQYLPVLSEDTDTKQRDHQLLLAQLRYELAERTKLNHNYLEKLKRKEDALRRLRGKSKIYHEVNKIMSDPFSTIKSLQQINSSLVASISSSPETNSLIDHSTSMVDDN
;
A
#
# COMPACT_ATOMS: atom_id res chain seq x y z
N MET A 1 24.91 41.08 -41.79
CA MET A 1 24.84 42.11 -40.74
C MET A 1 23.41 42.29 -40.31
N ASP A 2 22.85 41.63 -39.32
CA ASP A 2 23.05 40.29 -38.74
C ASP A 2 21.76 40.10 -37.94
N GLU A 3 20.89 39.20 -38.40
CA GLU A 3 19.80 38.69 -37.58
C GLU A 3 20.41 37.67 -36.60
N GLN A 4 20.51 38.09 -35.35
CA GLN A 4 20.75 37.21 -34.19
C GLN A 4 19.68 37.54 -33.16
N SER A 5 19.21 36.66 -32.26
CA SER A 5 19.20 35.21 -32.09
C SER A 5 18.64 35.02 -30.68
N MET A 6 17.92 33.91 -30.43
CA MET A 6 17.67 33.30 -29.11
C MET A 6 16.56 33.93 -28.23
N GLN A 7 15.63 33.21 -27.59
CA GLN A 7 15.40 31.76 -27.44
C GLN A 7 13.93 31.56 -27.01
N LYS A 8 13.16 30.75 -27.75
CA LYS A 8 11.90 30.16 -27.28
C LYS A 8 12.26 28.96 -26.42
N THR A 9 11.99 29.01 -25.12
CA THR A 9 12.05 27.84 -24.25
C THR A 9 10.77 27.02 -24.44
N SER A 10 10.91 25.91 -25.18
CA SER A 10 9.89 24.87 -25.29
C SER A 10 9.74 24.14 -23.95
N PHE A 11 8.52 24.05 -23.46
CA PHE A 11 8.15 23.21 -22.33
C PHE A 11 8.17 21.75 -22.80
N VAL A 12 9.28 21.06 -22.57
CA VAL A 12 9.40 19.62 -22.81
C VAL A 12 8.65 18.91 -21.69
N LYS A 13 7.56 18.20 -22.04
CA LYS A 13 6.94 17.21 -21.15
C LYS A 13 7.96 16.11 -20.87
N PRO A 14 8.17 15.67 -19.63
CA PRO A 14 8.89 14.43 -19.38
C PRO A 14 7.96 13.28 -19.78
N ASP A 15 8.32 12.60 -20.88
CA ASP A 15 7.81 11.27 -21.17
C ASP A 15 8.34 10.31 -20.10
N TYR A 16 7.44 9.85 -19.24
CA TYR A 16 7.75 8.75 -18.33
C TYR A 16 7.72 7.46 -19.14
N ASP A 17 8.92 7.00 -19.51
CA ASP A 17 9.19 5.73 -20.14
C ASP A 17 8.85 4.59 -19.14
N ASN A 18 7.72 3.90 -19.37
CA ASN A 18 7.24 2.79 -18.53
C ASN A 18 7.92 1.44 -18.85
N SER A 19 9.07 1.47 -19.51
CA SER A 19 9.76 0.27 -20.01
C SER A 19 10.77 -0.35 -19.02
N ALA A 20 10.96 0.24 -17.83
CA ALA A 20 12.00 -0.18 -16.88
C ALA A 20 11.51 -0.95 -15.62
N LEU A 21 10.26 -1.43 -15.59
CA LEU A 21 9.74 -2.20 -14.44
C LEU A 21 9.65 -3.72 -14.66
N ASP A 22 10.10 -4.24 -15.80
CA ASP A 22 10.03 -5.67 -16.15
C ASP A 22 11.24 -6.51 -15.71
N SER A 23 12.11 -5.97 -14.85
CA SER A 23 13.28 -6.69 -14.34
C SER A 23 13.42 -6.61 -12.83
N LEU A 24 12.55 -7.34 -12.11
CA LEU A 24 12.85 -7.86 -10.79
C LEU A 24 12.41 -9.33 -10.68
N PRO A 25 13.15 -10.15 -9.92
CA PRO A 25 13.18 -11.60 -10.08
C PRO A 25 11.91 -12.26 -9.57
N THR A 26 11.42 -13.21 -10.35
CA THR A 26 10.40 -14.19 -9.97
C THR A 26 10.94 -15.07 -8.84
N GLN A 27 10.77 -14.65 -7.59
CA GLN A 27 10.80 -15.56 -6.45
C GLN A 27 9.35 -15.84 -6.04
N THR A 28 8.85 -16.95 -6.56
CA THR A 28 7.71 -17.66 -5.99
C THR A 28 8.08 -18.15 -4.59
N SER A 29 7.69 -17.39 -3.56
CA SER A 29 7.59 -17.91 -2.19
C SER A 29 6.14 -17.84 -1.74
N HIS A 30 5.67 -18.98 -1.26
CA HIS A 30 4.35 -19.22 -0.69
C HIS A 30 3.94 -18.11 0.29
N LEU A 31 2.92 -17.33 -0.05
CA LEU A 31 2.21 -16.50 0.91
C LEU A 31 1.02 -17.28 1.47
N ASN A 32 1.16 -17.58 2.76
CA ASN A 32 0.24 -18.29 3.63
C ASN A 32 -1.06 -17.48 3.79
N SER A 33 -2.23 -18.09 3.58
CA SER A 33 -3.55 -17.44 3.63
C SER A 33 -4.04 -17.08 5.06
N GLN A 34 -3.16 -16.99 6.05
CA GLN A 34 -3.53 -16.71 7.45
C GLN A 34 -3.47 -15.23 7.85
N ASP A 35 -2.95 -14.32 7.01
CA ASP A 35 -2.80 -12.91 7.40
C ASP A 35 -3.99 -12.01 7.01
N LEU A 36 -5.07 -12.56 6.43
CA LEU A 36 -6.28 -11.79 6.08
C LEU A 36 -7.37 -11.80 7.16
N SER A 37 -7.17 -12.48 8.29
CA SER A 37 -8.18 -12.57 9.36
C SER A 37 -8.06 -11.51 10.46
N SER A 38 -7.13 -10.55 10.35
CA SER A 38 -6.85 -9.60 11.44
C SER A 38 -7.21 -8.15 11.13
N ILE A 39 -7.85 -7.85 9.99
CA ILE A 39 -8.41 -6.52 9.76
C ILE A 39 -9.79 -6.46 10.43
N SER A 40 -9.75 -6.27 11.75
CA SER A 40 -10.91 -5.82 12.51
C SER A 40 -11.36 -4.47 11.93
N LEU A 41 -12.53 -4.48 11.30
CA LEU A 41 -13.23 -3.30 10.81
C LEU A 41 -14.10 -2.69 11.91
N ASP A 42 -13.65 -2.73 13.16
CA ASP A 42 -14.18 -1.89 14.23
C ASP A 42 -13.25 -0.67 14.39
N SER A 43 -13.46 0.31 13.51
CA SER A 43 -13.17 1.70 13.87
C SER A 43 -14.42 2.50 13.59
N GLN A 44 -15.10 2.86 14.70
CA GLN A 44 -15.94 4.04 14.82
C GLN A 44 -15.40 5.13 13.89
N LEU A 45 -16.12 5.36 12.79
CA LEU A 45 -16.03 6.60 12.05
C LEU A 45 -16.69 7.67 12.92
N ASP A 46 -15.97 8.14 13.95
CA ASP A 46 -16.19 9.46 14.52
C ASP A 46 -15.77 10.48 13.46
N SER A 47 -16.66 10.65 12.49
CA SER A 47 -16.66 11.72 11.51
C SER A 47 -17.03 13.04 12.22
N LYS A 48 -16.18 13.49 13.15
CA LYS A 48 -16.03 14.92 13.44
C LYS A 48 -14.92 15.45 12.54
N PHE A 49 -15.25 15.53 11.26
CA PHE A 49 -14.43 16.15 10.24
C PHE A 49 -14.60 17.68 10.36
N HIS A 50 -13.87 18.30 11.29
CA HIS A 50 -13.71 19.75 11.26
C HIS A 50 -12.65 20.10 10.21
N ALA A 51 -13.10 20.22 8.96
CA ALA A 51 -12.32 20.88 7.90
C ALA A 51 -11.99 22.35 8.27
N SER A 52 -12.67 22.91 9.28
CA SER A 52 -12.43 24.22 9.86
C SER A 52 -11.09 24.34 10.60
N ASP A 53 -10.59 23.26 11.22
CA ASP A 53 -9.43 23.37 12.13
C ASP A 53 -8.09 23.47 11.39
N LEU A 54 -8.07 23.18 10.08
CA LEU A 54 -6.88 23.28 9.23
C LEU A 54 -6.72 24.64 8.54
N LEU A 55 -7.72 25.53 8.69
CA LEU A 55 -7.72 26.87 8.11
C LEU A 55 -7.60 27.99 9.15
N ASP A 56 -7.63 27.68 10.46
CA ASP A 56 -7.48 28.66 11.54
C ASP A 56 -6.05 29.23 11.71
N GLY A 57 -5.10 28.79 10.88
CA GLY A 57 -3.73 29.32 10.85
C GLY A 57 -3.40 30.17 9.61
N ILE A 58 -4.33 30.30 8.67
CA ILE A 58 -4.13 31.15 7.48
C ILE A 58 -4.77 32.50 7.79
N ASP A 59 -4.07 33.29 8.62
CA ASP A 59 -4.31 34.72 8.71
C ASP A 59 -4.34 35.27 7.29
N SER A 60 -5.55 35.57 6.83
CA SER A 60 -5.84 36.17 5.54
C SER A 60 -5.40 37.64 5.49
N THR A 61 -4.59 38.09 6.47
CA THR A 61 -3.77 39.29 6.38
C THR A 61 -2.51 39.01 5.57
N SER A 62 -2.67 38.48 4.35
CA SER A 62 -1.77 38.79 3.24
C SER A 62 -2.00 40.26 2.83
N SER A 63 -1.78 41.17 3.78
CA SER A 63 -1.56 42.56 3.45
C SER A 63 -0.10 42.67 3.03
N ASN A 64 0.12 43.40 1.93
CA ASN A 64 1.37 43.62 1.22
C ASN A 64 2.45 44.36 2.06
N GLY A 65 2.57 44.11 3.37
CA GLY A 65 3.22 45.01 4.31
C GLY A 65 4.49 44.50 4.99
N THR A 66 4.98 43.28 4.76
CA THR A 66 6.12 42.74 5.55
C THR A 66 7.47 42.73 4.84
N ILE A 67 7.51 42.87 3.50
CA ILE A 67 8.76 43.15 2.76
C ILE A 67 9.03 44.67 2.71
N VAL A 68 7.98 45.49 2.86
CA VAL A 68 8.01 46.95 2.91
C VAL A 68 8.55 47.60 4.21
N PRO A 69 8.54 46.99 5.43
CA PRO A 69 8.92 47.68 6.66
C PRO A 69 10.44 47.84 6.83
N THR A 70 11.25 47.18 6.00
CA THR A 70 12.70 47.39 5.96
C THR A 70 13.09 48.67 5.24
N LEU A 71 12.32 49.12 4.23
CA LEU A 71 12.59 50.35 3.49
C LEU A 71 12.57 51.60 4.38
N PRO A 72 11.54 51.84 5.22
CA PRO A 72 11.53 52.96 6.16
C PRO A 72 12.69 52.91 7.17
N ALA A 73 13.03 51.71 7.67
CA ALA A 73 14.15 51.55 8.61
C ALA A 73 15.51 51.79 7.95
N ILE A 74 15.68 51.41 6.68
CA ILE A 74 16.89 51.69 5.91
C ILE A 74 17.00 53.20 5.61
N VAL A 75 15.89 53.85 5.23
CA VAL A 75 15.85 55.30 5.02
C VAL A 75 16.19 56.05 6.32
N GLU A 76 15.62 55.63 7.45
CA GLU A 76 15.93 56.21 8.77
C GLU A 76 17.42 56.01 9.14
N ALA A 77 17.98 54.82 8.86
CA ALA A 77 19.39 54.54 9.09
C ALA A 77 20.29 55.43 8.21
N GLN A 78 19.95 55.60 6.94
CA GLN A 78 20.71 56.43 5.99
C GLN A 78 20.67 57.91 6.39
N GLN A 79 19.50 58.40 6.82
CA GLN A 79 19.35 59.75 7.34
C GLN A 79 20.20 59.96 8.59
N LEU A 80 20.13 59.04 9.57
CA LEU A 80 20.96 59.09 10.78
C LEU A 80 22.45 59.09 10.46
N CYS A 81 22.91 58.26 9.53
CA CYS A 81 24.32 58.24 9.11
C CYS A 81 24.75 59.56 8.45
N SER A 82 23.88 60.17 7.65
CA SER A 82 24.13 61.47 7.01
C SER A 82 24.23 62.60 8.06
N GLU A 83 23.33 62.58 9.04
CA GLU A 83 23.34 63.52 10.17
C GLU A 83 24.53 63.32 11.11
N ILE A 84 24.96 62.08 11.36
CA ILE A 84 26.18 61.78 12.11
C ILE A 84 27.39 62.34 11.36
N ARG A 85 27.47 62.11 10.04
CA ARG A 85 28.56 62.64 9.20
C ARG A 85 28.62 64.16 9.26
N GLN A 86 27.50 64.85 9.08
CA GLN A 86 27.42 66.31 9.15
C GLN A 86 27.76 66.86 10.54
N SER A 87 27.23 66.25 11.62
CA SER A 87 27.56 66.68 12.99
C SER A 87 29.04 66.43 13.32
N SER A 88 29.63 65.35 12.77
CA SER A 88 31.04 65.04 12.96
C SER A 88 31.92 66.05 12.22
N THR A 89 31.65 66.35 10.94
CA THR A 89 32.46 67.33 10.17
C THR A 89 32.42 68.72 10.80
N LYS A 90 31.24 69.17 11.27
CA LYS A 90 31.09 70.43 11.99
C LYS A 90 31.92 70.49 13.27
N LEU A 91 31.98 69.39 14.02
CA LEU A 91 32.82 69.27 15.22
C LEU A 91 34.32 69.34 14.89
N TRP A 92 34.74 68.68 13.80
CA TRP A 92 36.13 68.73 13.34
C TRP A 92 36.55 70.12 12.86
N GLU A 93 35.65 70.84 12.17
CA GLU A 93 35.90 72.20 11.67
C GLU A 93 35.86 73.28 12.76
N SER A 94 35.16 73.02 13.87
CA SER A 94 35.01 73.99 14.99
C SER A 94 36.09 73.88 16.07
N SER A 95 37.07 72.99 15.90
CA SER A 95 38.18 72.74 16.84
C SER A 95 39.24 73.86 16.83
N GLY A 96 38.81 75.10 17.09
CA GLY A 96 39.63 76.29 17.30
C GLY A 96 39.37 76.90 18.70
N ASP A 97 40.43 76.93 19.49
CA ASP A 97 40.69 77.33 20.89
C ASP A 97 39.66 77.89 21.91
N GLU A 98 38.37 78.16 21.65
CA GLU A 98 37.46 78.62 22.75
C GLU A 98 36.05 78.00 22.80
N HIS A 99 35.75 76.96 22.02
CA HIS A 99 34.36 76.49 21.83
C HIS A 99 33.94 75.18 22.55
N TRP A 100 34.60 74.80 23.65
CA TRP A 100 34.47 73.48 24.31
C TRP A 100 33.06 73.08 24.79
N VAL A 101 32.20 74.03 25.17
CA VAL A 101 30.82 73.74 25.63
C VAL A 101 29.93 73.29 24.47
N LEU A 102 30.09 73.93 23.31
CA LEU A 102 29.36 73.54 22.08
C LEU A 102 29.85 72.19 21.59
N ASP A 103 31.14 71.90 21.75
CA ASP A 103 31.72 70.59 21.43
C ASP A 103 31.18 69.48 22.33
N LEU A 104 30.93 69.76 23.62
CA LEU A 104 30.32 68.77 24.52
C LEU A 104 28.86 68.47 24.16
N ALA A 105 28.08 69.50 23.83
CA ALA A 105 26.68 69.33 23.44
C ALA A 105 26.53 68.56 22.11
N THR A 106 27.35 68.88 21.12
CA THR A 106 27.39 68.18 19.83
C THR A 106 27.90 66.75 19.98
N ARG A 107 28.87 66.50 20.86
CA ARG A 107 29.32 65.13 21.21
C ARG A 107 28.21 64.29 21.82
N ARG A 108 27.44 64.83 22.77
CA ARG A 108 26.27 64.15 23.35
C ARG A 108 25.21 63.83 22.29
N GLN A 109 24.96 64.76 21.36
CA GLN A 109 24.04 64.51 20.23
C GLN A 109 24.54 63.39 19.31
N LEU A 110 25.86 63.32 19.04
CA LEU A 110 26.46 62.23 18.28
C LEU A 110 26.29 60.88 19.00
N ASP A 111 26.56 60.84 20.31
CA ASP A 111 26.41 59.62 21.12
C ASP A 111 24.96 59.10 21.09
N LEU A 112 23.97 59.99 21.22
CA LEU A 112 22.55 59.64 21.10
C LEU A 112 22.21 59.09 19.71
N LYS A 113 22.74 59.68 18.64
CA LYS A 113 22.55 59.17 17.26
C LYS A 113 23.17 57.78 17.08
N PHE A 114 24.36 57.52 17.66
CA PHE A 114 24.97 56.17 17.65
C PHE A 114 24.19 55.15 18.47
N ILE A 115 23.61 55.54 19.60
CA ILE A 115 22.71 54.68 20.38
C ILE A 115 21.48 54.32 19.55
N LYS A 116 20.85 55.32 18.90
CA LYS A 116 19.69 55.11 18.03
C LYS A 116 20.01 54.17 16.86
N LEU A 117 21.16 54.34 16.21
CA LEU A 117 21.62 53.46 15.14
C LEU A 117 21.81 52.00 15.61
N ARG A 118 22.40 51.80 16.80
CA ARG A 118 22.54 50.46 17.40
C ARG A 118 21.18 49.82 17.70
N GLN A 119 20.22 50.60 18.21
CA GLN A 119 18.86 50.11 18.46
C GLN A 119 18.16 49.71 17.16
N LEU A 120 18.28 50.53 16.11
CA LEU A 120 17.71 50.26 14.79
C LEU A 120 18.30 48.98 14.18
N ASN A 121 19.62 48.78 14.30
CA ASN A 121 20.29 47.56 13.84
C ASN A 121 19.79 46.31 14.58
N ARG A 122 19.64 46.37 15.91
CA ARG A 122 19.08 45.26 16.71
C ARG A 122 17.67 44.91 16.26
N LYS A 123 16.80 45.92 16.05
CA LYS A 123 15.44 45.73 15.53
C LYS A 123 15.45 45.08 14.15
N MET A 124 16.33 45.53 13.26
CA MET A 124 16.45 44.96 11.90
C MET A 124 16.89 43.49 11.93
N CYS A 125 17.86 43.15 12.79
CA CYS A 125 18.30 41.77 12.98
C CYS A 125 17.20 40.87 13.54
N GLN A 126 16.44 41.36 14.54
CA GLN A 126 15.28 40.65 15.09
C GLN A 126 14.21 40.43 14.02
N ASN A 127 13.88 41.47 13.24
CA ASN A 127 12.90 41.35 12.16
C ASN A 127 13.34 40.33 11.10
N LYS A 128 14.62 40.37 10.69
CA LYS A 128 15.20 39.37 9.77
C LYS A 128 15.05 37.95 10.31
N GLN A 129 15.34 37.72 11.58
CA GLN A 129 15.20 36.41 12.20
C GLN A 129 13.72 35.97 12.26
N ASN A 130 12.82 36.89 12.59
CA ASN A 130 11.38 36.61 12.61
C ASN A 130 10.86 36.22 11.23
N ILE A 131 11.24 36.95 10.17
CA ILE A 131 10.88 36.60 8.79
C ILE A 131 11.45 35.24 8.42
N LYS A 132 12.71 34.96 8.74
CA LYS A 132 13.33 33.64 8.50
C LYS A 132 12.55 32.51 9.18
N ASN A 133 12.16 32.70 10.44
CA ASN A 133 11.39 31.71 11.20
C ASN A 133 9.99 31.51 10.58
N LYS A 134 9.30 32.59 10.20
CA LYS A 134 8.00 32.54 9.51
C LYS A 134 8.09 31.78 8.19
N THR A 135 9.11 32.05 7.38
CA THR A 135 9.35 31.35 6.12
C THR A 135 9.65 29.87 6.34
N HIS A 136 10.47 29.54 7.36
CA HIS A 136 10.77 28.15 7.68
C HIS A 136 9.52 27.39 8.17
N TYR A 137 8.69 28.03 8.99
CA TYR A 137 7.42 27.48 9.44
C TYR A 137 6.47 27.22 8.26
N ALA A 138 6.27 28.22 7.39
CA ALA A 138 5.43 28.08 6.20
C ALA A 138 5.93 26.96 5.27
N LYS A 139 7.25 26.84 5.10
CA LYS A 139 7.87 25.72 4.36
C LYS A 139 7.54 24.38 5.01
N GLY A 140 7.67 24.25 6.33
CA GLY A 140 7.34 23.02 7.04
C GLY A 140 5.87 22.61 6.86
N GLN A 141 4.94 23.58 6.89
CA GLN A 141 3.52 23.33 6.63
C GLN A 141 3.27 22.86 5.18
N MET A 142 3.96 23.48 4.21
CA MET A 142 3.90 23.06 2.80
C MET A 142 4.43 21.63 2.61
N ASP A 143 5.57 21.30 3.22
CA ASP A 143 6.20 19.98 3.14
C ASP A 143 5.26 18.91 3.76
N LEU A 144 4.61 19.21 4.88
CA LEU A 144 3.61 18.34 5.49
C LEU A 144 2.39 18.12 4.59
N ALA A 145 1.86 19.19 3.99
CA ALA A 145 0.73 19.10 3.07
C ALA A 145 1.10 18.27 1.81
N HIS A 146 2.33 18.42 1.32
CA HIS A 146 2.84 17.65 0.20
C HIS A 146 2.95 16.15 0.55
N MET A 147 3.41 15.78 1.75
CA MET A 147 3.42 14.38 2.20
C MET A 147 2.01 13.79 2.24
N LYS A 148 1.04 14.51 2.80
CA LYS A 148 -0.37 14.06 2.81
C LYS A 148 -0.93 13.89 1.40
N LEU A 149 -0.57 14.78 0.47
CA LEU A 149 -0.96 14.64 -0.94
C LEU A 149 -0.37 13.36 -1.56
N GLN A 150 0.89 13.03 -1.26
CA GLN A 150 1.51 11.79 -1.72
C GLN A 150 0.77 10.56 -1.21
N ASP A 151 0.38 10.53 0.07
CA ASP A 151 -0.40 9.44 0.64
C ASP A 151 -1.74 9.25 -0.11
N PHE A 152 -2.45 10.34 -0.39
CA PHE A 152 -3.70 10.28 -1.14
C PHE A 152 -3.49 9.84 -2.60
N MET A 153 -2.42 10.30 -3.24
CA MET A 153 -2.08 9.84 -4.60
C MET A 153 -1.78 8.35 -4.63
N PHE A 154 -1.06 7.85 -3.63
CA PHE A 154 -0.80 6.42 -3.48
C PHE A 154 -2.10 5.64 -3.28
N GLN A 155 -2.96 6.07 -2.35
CA GLN A 155 -4.25 5.42 -2.11
C GLN A 155 -5.13 5.43 -3.38
N LYS A 156 -5.18 6.54 -4.10
CA LYS A 156 -5.89 6.64 -5.38
C LYS A 156 -5.34 5.65 -6.41
N CYS A 157 -4.01 5.54 -6.52
CA CYS A 157 -3.37 4.61 -7.44
C CYS A 157 -3.69 3.16 -7.06
N LEU A 158 -3.60 2.83 -5.77
CA LEU A 158 -3.93 1.52 -5.23
C LEU A 158 -5.40 1.16 -5.53
N LEU A 159 -6.34 2.07 -5.23
CA LEU A 159 -7.76 1.88 -5.51
C LEU A 159 -8.05 1.70 -7.00
N LYS A 160 -7.37 2.47 -7.87
CA LYS A 160 -7.52 2.31 -9.32
C LYS A 160 -7.00 0.94 -9.77
N SER A 161 -5.86 0.49 -9.23
CA SER A 161 -5.28 -0.82 -9.51
C SER A 161 -6.18 -1.96 -9.03
N THR A 162 -6.74 -1.86 -7.82
CA THR A 162 -7.67 -2.86 -7.31
C THR A 162 -8.97 -2.88 -8.09
N LEU A 163 -9.54 -1.72 -8.44
CA LEU A 163 -10.76 -1.64 -9.25
C LEU A 163 -10.53 -2.20 -10.66
N SER A 164 -9.37 -1.93 -11.26
CA SER A 164 -9.01 -2.50 -12.58
C SER A 164 -8.89 -4.02 -12.58
N LYS A 165 -8.58 -4.64 -11.44
CA LYS A 165 -8.50 -6.10 -11.29
C LYS A 165 -9.88 -6.75 -11.11
N PHE A 166 -10.88 -5.99 -10.66
CA PHE A 166 -12.25 -6.46 -10.47
C PHE A 166 -13.22 -5.60 -11.28
N PRO A 167 -13.14 -5.61 -12.63
CA PRO A 167 -13.76 -4.59 -13.46
C PRO A 167 -15.29 -4.58 -13.36
N HIS A 168 -15.95 -5.70 -13.11
CA HIS A 168 -17.40 -5.72 -12.90
C HIS A 168 -17.77 -6.80 -11.89
N ILE A 169 -17.93 -6.38 -10.65
CA ILE A 169 -18.74 -7.14 -9.72
C ILE A 169 -20.19 -7.02 -10.22
N LEU A 170 -20.76 -8.12 -10.74
CA LEU A 170 -22.21 -8.19 -10.97
C LEU A 170 -22.87 -8.13 -9.59
N LEU A 171 -23.62 -7.06 -9.32
CA LEU A 171 -24.49 -6.99 -8.15
C LEU A 171 -25.77 -7.78 -8.47
N ILE A 172 -26.30 -8.48 -7.47
CA ILE A 172 -27.64 -9.06 -7.53
C ILE A 172 -28.65 -7.97 -7.92
N THR A 173 -29.57 -8.26 -8.84
CA THR A 173 -30.57 -7.26 -9.28
C THR A 173 -31.51 -6.88 -8.14
N LEU A 174 -32.11 -5.68 -8.18
CA LEU A 174 -33.00 -5.22 -7.10
C LEU A 174 -34.17 -6.19 -6.83
N ASP A 175 -34.75 -6.74 -7.90
CA ASP A 175 -35.85 -7.71 -7.83
C ASP A 175 -35.45 -9.01 -7.14
N GLU A 176 -34.21 -9.45 -7.34
CA GLU A 176 -33.66 -10.64 -6.71
C GLU A 176 -33.26 -10.36 -5.26
N PHE A 177 -32.71 -9.18 -4.97
CA PHE A 177 -32.43 -8.74 -3.59
C PHE A 177 -33.71 -8.73 -2.74
N MET A 178 -34.81 -8.15 -3.25
CA MET A 178 -36.08 -8.10 -2.52
C MET A 178 -36.69 -9.47 -2.22
N LYS A 179 -36.39 -10.48 -3.05
CA LYS A 179 -36.89 -11.86 -2.87
C LYS A 179 -36.01 -12.72 -1.96
N THR A 180 -34.71 -12.45 -1.94
CA THR A 180 -33.71 -13.37 -1.36
C THR A 180 -33.09 -12.83 -0.08
N ALA A 181 -33.16 -11.51 0.15
CA ALA A 181 -32.61 -10.88 1.34
C ALA A 181 -33.48 -11.17 2.58
N PRO A 182 -32.88 -11.62 3.70
CA PRO A 182 -33.56 -11.70 4.99
C PRO A 182 -34.05 -10.32 5.43
N GLU A 183 -35.15 -10.27 6.20
CA GLU A 183 -35.75 -9.03 6.71
C GLU A 183 -34.76 -8.11 7.44
N GLN A 184 -33.73 -8.68 8.05
CA GLN A 184 -32.67 -7.94 8.76
C GLN A 184 -31.84 -7.01 7.85
N TYR A 185 -31.79 -7.28 6.55
CA TYR A 185 -31.09 -6.47 5.56
C TYR A 185 -32.02 -5.56 4.78
N LEU A 186 -33.35 -5.70 4.92
CA LEU A 186 -34.30 -4.79 4.29
C LEU A 186 -34.27 -3.44 5.04
N PRO A 187 -34.08 -2.32 4.33
CA PRO A 187 -34.10 -1.01 4.97
C PRO A 187 -35.52 -0.68 5.45
N VAL A 188 -35.64 -0.19 6.68
CA VAL A 188 -36.89 0.37 7.20
C VAL A 188 -37.05 1.75 6.57
N LEU A 189 -37.79 1.83 5.48
CA LEU A 189 -37.96 3.06 4.72
C LEU A 189 -39.22 3.80 5.19
N SER A 190 -39.05 4.88 5.94
CA SER A 190 -40.15 5.79 6.28
C SER A 190 -40.69 6.49 5.02
N GLU A 191 -42.02 6.64 4.93
CA GLU A 191 -42.68 7.24 3.75
C GLU A 191 -42.31 8.72 3.53
N ASP A 192 -41.85 9.42 4.57
CA ASP A 192 -41.53 10.86 4.55
C ASP A 192 -40.11 11.21 4.07
N THR A 193 -39.33 10.24 3.56
CA THR A 193 -37.93 10.48 3.15
C THR A 193 -37.79 10.80 1.66
N ASP A 194 -36.92 11.76 1.33
CA ASP A 194 -36.58 12.13 -0.04
C ASP A 194 -36.21 10.89 -0.88
N THR A 195 -36.72 10.80 -2.10
CA THR A 195 -36.53 9.64 -3.01
C THR A 195 -35.05 9.30 -3.22
N LYS A 196 -34.17 10.30 -3.31
CA LYS A 196 -32.71 10.09 -3.43
C LYS A 196 -32.09 9.43 -2.21
N GLN A 197 -32.55 9.77 -1.02
CA GLN A 197 -32.04 9.22 0.23
C GLN A 197 -32.53 7.78 0.41
N ARG A 198 -33.77 7.50 0.00
CA ARG A 198 -34.35 6.15 -0.06
C ARG A 198 -33.56 5.24 -1.01
N ASP A 199 -33.27 5.70 -2.22
CA ASP A 199 -32.48 4.95 -3.20
C ASP A 199 -31.06 4.65 -2.70
N HIS A 200 -30.43 5.64 -2.06
CA HIS A 200 -29.10 5.46 -1.46
C HIS A 200 -29.10 4.43 -0.32
N GLN A 201 -30.09 4.49 0.59
CA GLN A 201 -30.24 3.52 1.68
C GLN A 201 -30.49 2.10 1.14
N LEU A 202 -31.25 1.99 0.07
CA LEU A 202 -31.53 0.73 -0.61
C LEU A 202 -30.27 0.12 -1.24
N LEU A 203 -29.47 0.93 -1.92
CA LEU A 203 -28.19 0.49 -2.48
C LEU A 203 -27.22 0.02 -1.38
N LEU A 204 -27.14 0.75 -0.26
CA LEU A 204 -26.31 0.35 0.88
C LEU A 204 -26.77 -0.99 1.48
N ALA A 205 -28.07 -1.19 1.61
CA ALA A 205 -28.65 -2.44 2.09
C ALA A 205 -28.30 -3.62 1.16
N GLN A 206 -28.45 -3.43 -0.15
CA GLN A 206 -28.08 -4.40 -1.18
C GLN A 206 -26.59 -4.76 -1.13
N LEU A 207 -25.70 -3.76 -1.00
CA LEU A 207 -24.25 -3.96 -0.88
C LEU A 207 -23.88 -4.75 0.38
N ARG A 208 -24.53 -4.47 1.52
CA ARG A 208 -24.29 -5.18 2.78
C ARG A 208 -24.69 -6.65 2.67
N TYR A 209 -25.83 -6.95 2.05
CA TYR A 209 -26.28 -8.32 1.82
C TYR A 209 -25.33 -9.08 0.88
N GLU A 210 -24.94 -8.48 -0.24
CA GLU A 210 -24.00 -9.06 -1.20
C GLU A 210 -22.64 -9.38 -0.55
N LEU A 211 -22.13 -8.48 0.29
CA LEU A 211 -20.90 -8.70 1.05
C LEU A 211 -21.05 -9.91 1.99
N ALA A 212 -22.15 -10.00 2.72
CA ALA A 212 -22.41 -11.10 3.65
C ALA A 212 -22.50 -12.45 2.92
N GLU A 213 -23.23 -12.52 1.81
CA GLU A 213 -23.34 -13.75 1.00
C GLU A 213 -21.99 -14.15 0.38
N ARG A 214 -21.19 -13.20 -0.12
CA ARG A 214 -19.83 -13.50 -0.61
C ARG A 214 -18.91 -14.00 0.49
N THR A 215 -19.01 -13.43 1.68
CA THR A 215 -18.22 -13.86 2.83
C THR A 215 -18.58 -15.29 3.21
N LYS A 216 -19.88 -15.60 3.26
CA LYS A 216 -20.40 -16.95 3.50
C LYS A 216 -20.00 -17.93 2.40
N LEU A 217 -20.08 -17.54 1.13
CA LEU A 217 -19.68 -18.38 0.00
C LEU A 217 -18.17 -18.67 0.04
N ASN A 218 -17.35 -17.67 0.33
CA ASN A 218 -15.91 -17.83 0.51
C ASN A 218 -15.58 -18.77 1.68
N HIS A 219 -16.27 -18.62 2.82
CA HIS A 219 -16.13 -19.53 3.95
C HIS A 219 -16.46 -20.99 3.56
N ASN A 220 -17.60 -21.21 2.89
CA ASN A 220 -17.99 -22.52 2.39
C ASN A 220 -16.99 -23.10 1.37
N TYR A 221 -16.44 -22.25 0.49
CA TYR A 221 -15.43 -22.64 -0.48
C TYR A 221 -14.15 -23.10 0.23
N LEU A 222 -13.65 -22.33 1.19
CA LEU A 222 -12.47 -22.67 1.99
C LEU A 222 -12.68 -23.97 2.79
N GLU A 223 -13.87 -24.16 3.37
CA GLU A 223 -14.20 -25.39 4.08
C GLU A 223 -14.20 -26.62 3.14
N LYS A 224 -14.84 -26.50 1.97
CA LYS A 224 -14.84 -27.55 0.94
C LYS A 224 -13.42 -27.84 0.44
N LEU A 225 -12.59 -26.81 0.27
CA LEU A 225 -11.20 -26.95 -0.13
C LEU A 225 -10.40 -27.73 0.93
N LYS A 226 -10.57 -27.41 2.20
CA LYS A 226 -9.97 -28.14 3.32
C LYS A 226 -10.41 -29.60 3.34
N ARG A 227 -11.72 -29.87 3.21
CA ARG A 227 -12.25 -31.25 3.13
C ARG A 227 -11.66 -32.03 1.96
N LYS A 228 -11.50 -31.38 0.80
CA LYS A 228 -10.85 -31.98 -0.39
C LYS A 228 -9.39 -32.31 -0.10
N GLU A 229 -8.64 -31.40 0.54
CA GLU A 229 -7.24 -31.64 0.90
C GLU A 229 -7.09 -32.80 1.89
N ASP A 230 -7.94 -32.85 2.92
CA ASP A 230 -7.97 -33.95 3.90
C ASP A 230 -8.31 -35.28 3.22
N ALA A 231 -9.27 -35.30 2.30
CA ALA A 231 -9.61 -36.48 1.51
C ALA A 231 -8.42 -36.95 0.65
N LEU A 232 -7.72 -36.02 -0.03
CA LEU A 232 -6.53 -36.34 -0.82
C LEU A 232 -5.38 -36.87 0.06
N ARG A 233 -5.22 -36.33 1.27
CA ARG A 233 -4.23 -36.82 2.25
C ARG A 233 -4.54 -38.26 2.68
N ARG A 234 -5.80 -38.56 2.97
CA ARG A 234 -6.26 -39.93 3.28
C ARG A 234 -6.05 -40.88 2.10
N LEU A 235 -6.38 -40.44 0.87
CA LEU A 235 -6.14 -41.23 -0.34
C LEU A 235 -4.66 -41.53 -0.56
N ARG A 236 -3.78 -40.54 -0.38
CA ARG A 236 -2.33 -40.73 -0.45
C ARG A 236 -1.83 -41.73 0.60
N GLY A 237 -2.34 -41.65 1.83
CA GLY A 237 -2.05 -42.63 2.88
C GLY A 237 -2.47 -44.04 2.50
N LYS A 238 -3.71 -44.22 2.02
CA LYS A 238 -4.20 -45.51 1.52
C LYS A 238 -3.38 -46.02 0.34
N SER A 239 -3.04 -45.16 -0.63
CA SER A 239 -2.21 -45.53 -1.78
C SER A 239 -0.84 -46.06 -1.36
N LYS A 240 -0.21 -45.47 -0.34
CA LYS A 240 1.04 -46.01 0.23
C LYS A 240 0.84 -47.40 0.81
N ILE A 241 -0.23 -47.61 1.60
CA ILE A 241 -0.55 -48.93 2.17
C ILE A 241 -0.82 -49.94 1.05
N TYR A 242 -1.61 -49.58 0.04
CA TYR A 242 -1.85 -50.44 -1.12
C TYR A 242 -0.56 -50.80 -1.85
N HIS A 243 0.37 -49.85 -1.99
CA HIS A 243 1.67 -50.11 -2.60
C HIS A 243 2.51 -51.08 -1.76
N GLU A 244 2.56 -50.91 -0.44
CA GLU A 244 3.25 -51.84 0.46
C GLU A 244 2.61 -53.23 0.46
N VAL A 245 1.28 -53.33 0.51
CA VAL A 245 0.58 -54.63 0.39
C VAL A 245 0.86 -55.28 -0.94
N ASN A 246 0.85 -54.52 -2.05
CA ASN A 246 1.16 -55.05 -3.37
C ASN A 246 2.62 -55.55 -3.48
N LYS A 247 3.55 -54.87 -2.82
CA LYS A 247 4.96 -55.30 -2.69
C LYS A 247 5.08 -56.59 -1.88
N ILE A 248 4.42 -56.67 -0.72
CA ILE A 248 4.36 -57.90 0.09
C ILE A 248 3.72 -59.04 -0.71
N MET A 249 2.75 -58.74 -1.55
CA MET A 249 2.01 -59.72 -2.34
C MET A 249 2.81 -60.22 -3.55
N SER A 250 3.70 -59.41 -4.15
CA SER A 250 4.53 -59.83 -5.29
C SER A 250 5.56 -60.92 -4.93
N ASP A 251 6.10 -60.89 -3.72
CA ASP A 251 7.13 -61.83 -3.25
C ASP A 251 6.63 -63.29 -3.14
N PRO A 252 5.52 -63.60 -2.44
CA PRO A 252 4.98 -64.95 -2.40
C PRO A 252 4.43 -65.37 -3.76
N PHE A 253 3.85 -64.47 -4.58
CA PHE A 253 3.41 -64.86 -5.92
C PHE A 253 4.57 -65.25 -6.84
N SER A 254 5.72 -64.57 -6.73
CA SER A 254 6.93 -64.97 -7.47
C SER A 254 7.47 -66.32 -6.98
N THR A 255 7.42 -66.57 -5.67
CA THR A 255 7.86 -67.82 -5.06
C THR A 255 6.94 -68.98 -5.45
N ILE A 256 5.62 -68.78 -5.41
CA ILE A 256 4.61 -69.75 -5.83
C ILE A 256 4.79 -70.08 -7.32
N LYS A 257 5.05 -69.08 -8.17
CA LYS A 257 5.29 -69.30 -9.60
C LYS A 257 6.57 -70.13 -9.84
N SER A 258 7.64 -69.85 -9.10
CA SER A 258 8.88 -70.66 -9.15
C SER A 258 8.64 -72.09 -8.66
N LEU A 259 7.89 -72.28 -7.57
CA LEU A 259 7.52 -73.60 -7.06
C LEU A 259 6.62 -74.37 -8.04
N GLN A 260 5.69 -73.71 -8.71
CA GLN A 260 4.88 -74.31 -9.79
C GLN A 260 5.76 -74.77 -10.96
N GLN A 261 6.75 -73.97 -11.34
CA GLN A 261 7.69 -74.33 -12.40
C GLN A 261 8.55 -75.55 -12.00
N ILE A 262 9.06 -75.58 -10.77
CA ILE A 262 9.79 -76.72 -10.21
C ILE A 262 8.89 -77.96 -10.21
N ASN A 263 7.64 -77.84 -9.72
CA ASN A 263 6.71 -78.95 -9.70
C ASN A 263 6.39 -79.47 -11.12
N SER A 264 6.17 -78.57 -12.08
CA SER A 264 5.96 -78.95 -13.48
C SER A 264 7.17 -79.67 -14.10
N SER A 265 8.39 -79.26 -13.73
CA SER A 265 9.62 -79.93 -14.18
C SER A 265 9.79 -81.31 -13.53
N LEU A 266 9.45 -81.47 -12.25
CA LEU A 266 9.45 -82.75 -11.55
C LEU A 266 8.41 -83.71 -12.15
N VAL A 267 7.19 -83.25 -12.41
CA VAL A 267 6.14 -84.05 -13.07
C VAL A 267 6.57 -84.46 -14.48
N ALA A 268 7.25 -83.57 -15.22
CA ALA A 268 7.81 -83.90 -16.53
C ALA A 268 8.96 -84.93 -16.43
N SER A 269 9.84 -84.83 -15.42
CA SER A 269 10.91 -85.81 -15.18
C SER A 269 10.40 -87.18 -14.72
N ILE A 270 9.33 -87.23 -13.92
CA ILE A 270 8.65 -88.47 -13.53
C ILE A 270 7.98 -89.12 -14.75
N SER A 271 7.43 -88.31 -15.65
CA SER A 271 6.83 -88.80 -16.91
C SER A 271 7.87 -89.21 -17.97
N SER A 272 9.15 -88.93 -17.77
CA SER A 272 10.23 -89.22 -18.73
C SER A 272 11.21 -90.31 -18.25
N SER A 273 10.92 -91.07 -17.19
CA SER A 273 11.71 -92.24 -16.79
C SER A 273 11.16 -93.51 -17.44
N PRO A 274 11.91 -94.20 -18.32
CA PRO A 274 11.48 -95.45 -18.92
C PRO A 274 12.04 -96.62 -18.11
N GLU A 275 11.22 -97.25 -17.26
CA GLU A 275 11.50 -98.61 -16.82
C GLU A 275 10.28 -99.50 -17.02
N THR A 276 10.43 -100.35 -18.04
CA THR A 276 10.11 -101.78 -18.05
C THR A 276 8.79 -102.21 -17.42
N ASN A 277 7.86 -102.67 -18.26
CA ASN A 277 7.17 -103.94 -18.03
C ASN A 277 6.67 -104.51 -19.36
N SER A 278 7.52 -105.37 -19.93
CA SER A 278 7.10 -106.43 -20.85
C SER A 278 6.47 -107.58 -20.08
N LEU A 279 5.46 -108.20 -20.69
CA LEU A 279 4.90 -109.53 -20.39
C LEU A 279 4.10 -109.65 -19.08
N ILE A 280 2.77 -109.71 -19.22
CA ILE A 280 2.04 -110.99 -19.23
C ILE A 280 0.81 -110.82 -20.12
N ASP A 281 0.76 -111.66 -21.14
CA ASP A 281 -0.34 -111.89 -22.05
C ASP A 281 -1.20 -113.00 -21.44
N HIS A 282 -2.50 -112.76 -21.22
CA HIS A 282 -3.52 -113.79 -21.35
C HIS A 282 -4.92 -113.18 -21.44
N SER A 283 -5.50 -113.39 -22.61
CA SER A 283 -6.92 -113.43 -22.97
C SER A 283 -7.87 -113.72 -21.81
N THR A 284 -9.07 -113.14 -21.83
CA THR A 284 -10.35 -113.85 -22.05
C THR A 284 -11.57 -112.92 -21.88
N SER A 285 -12.31 -112.81 -22.98
CA SER A 285 -13.77 -112.71 -23.17
C SER A 285 -14.71 -111.99 -22.19
N MET A 286 -15.60 -111.20 -22.81
CA MET A 286 -17.05 -111.06 -22.59
C MET A 286 -17.56 -110.64 -21.20
N VAL A 287 -18.41 -109.60 -21.18
CA VAL A 287 -19.86 -109.67 -20.87
C VAL A 287 -20.36 -108.25 -20.52
N ASP A 288 -21.29 -107.80 -21.36
CA ASP A 288 -22.55 -107.07 -21.15
C ASP A 288 -22.66 -105.73 -20.39
N ASP A 289 -23.30 -104.79 -21.10
CA ASP A 289 -24.50 -104.00 -20.73
C ASP A 289 -24.75 -103.69 -19.24
N ASN A 290 -24.72 -102.40 -18.87
CA ASN A 290 -25.90 -101.51 -18.74
C ASN A 290 -25.49 -100.14 -18.20
#